data_AF-A0A7S4Q2N6-F1
#
_entry.id   AF-A0A7S4Q2N6-F1
#
_cell.length_a   1.000
_cell.length_b   1.000
_cell.length_c   1.000
_cell.angle_alpha   90.00
_cell.angle_beta   90.00
_cell.angle_gamma   90.00
#
_symmetry.space_group_name_H-M   'P 1'
#
loop_
_entity.id
_entity.type
_entity.pdbx_description
1 polymer ?
#
loop_
_entity_poly.entity_id
_entity_poly.type
_entity_poly.pdbx_seq_one_letter_code
_entity_poly.pdbx_strand_id
1 'polypeptide(L)'
;LKPFGLKVCSCWDDLRFSGSSDAIGIACWDGQTRCRSSARRLIRVARNGGALSRVQGSACVAGGVRLAGLASPVAPPLLLMPGSDNLAADPTSGVGRDAVARFAESLQTGQALSPEACEGLVGRICRGKVEDDFRRLSFGPARVAWVMSSVGLARVTSLTQHVEILRLVGFNLTHCKAAVMDGQHFRVGVFPSGCAVQASWEGVVSIVEQCTPTIAQKVCRRESELRLMSFAQIQQQAGFDFTSVKDNGPNDPRYVSLSRLEETDGTLAEVRAFLWNEFNVTELFDGSGHARCGDGDRGVPEYVAPNVNVAEIEGFRWIPLRVSAEDFEKLTEPSQSSED
;
A
#
# COMPACT_ATOMS: atom_id res chain seq x y z
N LEU A 1 20.02 -38.04 -6.40
CA LEU A 1 19.92 -36.59 -6.67
C LEU A 1 21.06 -36.21 -7.62
N LYS A 2 20.77 -35.76 -8.84
CA LYS A 2 21.79 -35.22 -9.77
C LYS A 2 22.18 -33.80 -9.33
N PRO A 3 23.43 -33.34 -9.50
CA PRO A 3 23.81 -31.97 -9.16
C PRO A 3 23.12 -30.97 -10.11
N PHE A 4 22.54 -29.91 -9.56
CA PHE A 4 21.95 -28.82 -10.31
C PHE A 4 23.05 -28.00 -11.00
N GLY A 5 23.23 -28.18 -12.30
CA GLY A 5 24.06 -27.31 -13.13
C GLY A 5 23.27 -26.07 -13.56
N LEU A 6 23.79 -24.87 -13.27
CA LEU A 6 23.34 -23.64 -13.90
C LEU A 6 23.52 -23.75 -15.42
N LYS A 7 22.43 -23.69 -16.20
CA LYS A 7 22.52 -23.48 -17.65
C LYS A 7 22.52 -21.99 -17.92
N VAL A 8 23.61 -21.51 -18.54
CA VAL A 8 23.80 -20.11 -18.92
C VAL A 8 22.98 -19.81 -20.18
N CYS A 9 22.17 -18.76 -20.14
CA CYS A 9 21.42 -18.26 -21.30
C CYS A 9 22.30 -17.30 -22.13
N SER A 10 22.20 -17.33 -23.45
CA SER A 10 23.06 -16.60 -24.40
C SER A 10 22.80 -15.08 -24.47
N CYS A 11 22.30 -14.45 -23.41
CA CYS A 11 21.88 -13.04 -23.40
C CYS A 11 22.76 -12.16 -22.49
N TRP A 12 24.01 -12.56 -22.25
CA TRP A 12 24.93 -11.89 -21.32
C TRP A 12 25.95 -11.03 -22.05
N ASP A 13 25.52 -9.90 -22.64
CA ASP A 13 26.45 -8.96 -23.28
C ASP A 13 26.85 -7.75 -22.38
N ASP A 14 26.22 -7.55 -21.22
CA ASP A 14 26.44 -6.35 -20.39
C ASP A 14 26.70 -6.64 -18.90
N LEU A 15 27.80 -7.32 -18.58
CA LEU A 15 28.33 -7.35 -17.20
C LEU A 15 29.59 -6.53 -17.09
N ARG A 16 29.47 -5.39 -16.41
CA ARG A 16 30.61 -4.56 -16.03
C ARG A 16 31.02 -4.89 -14.61
N PHE A 17 32.20 -5.45 -14.44
CA PHE A 17 32.84 -5.63 -13.14
C PHE A 17 33.59 -4.35 -12.79
N SER A 18 33.14 -3.62 -11.76
CA SER A 18 33.86 -2.47 -11.22
C SER A 18 34.76 -2.93 -10.08
N GLY A 19 35.93 -3.50 -10.40
CA GLY A 19 37.08 -3.65 -9.49
C GLY A 19 36.94 -4.49 -8.21
N SER A 20 35.74 -4.95 -7.85
CA SER A 20 35.47 -5.85 -6.73
C SER A 20 35.06 -7.24 -7.25
N SER A 21 35.33 -8.29 -6.47
CA SER A 21 35.02 -9.69 -6.81
C SER A 21 33.52 -10.00 -6.92
N ASP A 22 32.66 -9.03 -6.60
CA ASP A 22 31.21 -9.13 -6.64
C ASP A 22 30.65 -8.24 -7.76
N ALA A 23 29.72 -8.80 -8.53
CA ALA A 23 28.92 -8.08 -9.50
C ALA A 23 27.44 -8.31 -9.26
N ILE A 24 26.62 -7.32 -9.65
CA ILE A 24 25.17 -7.46 -9.70
C ILE A 24 24.80 -7.77 -11.14
N GLY A 25 24.26 -8.96 -11.37
CA GLY A 25 23.80 -9.42 -12.67
C GLY A 25 22.29 -9.51 -12.73
N ILE A 26 21.73 -9.51 -13.93
CA ILE A 26 20.31 -9.77 -14.17
C ILE A 26 20.18 -11.19 -14.74
N ALA A 27 19.39 -12.05 -14.10
CA ALA A 27 19.14 -13.41 -14.57
C ALA A 27 17.64 -13.72 -14.68
N CYS A 28 17.30 -14.59 -15.63
CA CYS A 28 15.97 -15.18 -15.83
C CYS A 28 15.85 -16.44 -14.93
N TRP A 29 14.71 -16.63 -14.26
CA TRP A 29 14.46 -17.76 -13.35
C TRP A 29 13.88 -18.97 -14.11
N ASP A 30 14.52 -20.12 -13.93
CA ASP A 30 14.06 -21.51 -14.17
C ASP A 30 13.53 -21.90 -15.57
N GLY A 31 14.26 -22.78 -16.26
CA GLY A 31 13.74 -23.69 -17.31
C GLY A 31 13.10 -23.11 -18.58
N GLN A 32 12.90 -21.79 -18.70
CA GLN A 32 12.22 -21.20 -19.85
C GLN A 32 13.16 -21.07 -21.06
N THR A 33 12.71 -21.58 -22.20
CA THR A 33 13.44 -21.51 -23.49
C THR A 33 13.38 -20.13 -24.16
N ARG A 34 12.59 -19.17 -23.64
CA ARG A 34 12.55 -17.77 -24.11
C ARG A 34 12.34 -16.79 -22.95
N CYS A 35 13.28 -15.86 -22.77
CA CYS A 35 13.30 -14.89 -21.67
C CYS A 35 12.34 -13.71 -22.00
N ARG A 36 11.30 -13.50 -21.17
CA ARG A 36 10.43 -12.31 -21.21
C ARG A 36 10.97 -11.25 -20.24
N SER A 37 10.91 -9.98 -20.60
CA SER A 37 11.49 -8.85 -19.83
C SER A 37 11.00 -8.76 -18.38
N SER A 38 9.81 -9.26 -18.08
CA SER A 38 9.17 -9.22 -16.77
C SER A 38 9.67 -10.25 -15.74
N ALA A 39 10.53 -11.21 -16.12
CA ALA A 39 11.05 -12.25 -15.23
C ALA A 39 12.50 -11.99 -14.73
N ARG A 40 12.99 -10.76 -14.92
CA ARG A 40 14.36 -10.36 -14.59
C ARG A 40 14.48 -10.05 -13.10
N ARG A 41 15.42 -10.68 -12.40
CA ARG A 41 15.79 -10.33 -11.02
C ARG A 41 17.26 -9.94 -10.94
N LEU A 42 17.56 -8.98 -10.05
CA LEU A 42 18.92 -8.63 -9.64
C LEU A 42 19.46 -9.75 -8.75
N ILE A 43 20.59 -10.33 -9.13
CA ILE A 43 21.30 -11.34 -8.34
C ILE A 43 22.72 -10.88 -8.07
N ARG A 44 23.21 -11.11 -6.85
CA ARG A 44 24.64 -10.99 -6.54
C ARG A 44 25.37 -12.24 -7.01
N VAL A 45 26.42 -12.02 -7.79
CA VAL A 45 27.28 -13.06 -8.35
C VAL A 45 28.72 -12.75 -7.95
N ALA A 46 29.41 -13.73 -7.39
CA ALA A 46 30.82 -13.63 -7.06
C ALA A 46 31.66 -14.38 -8.10
N ARG A 47 32.81 -13.81 -8.47
CA ARG A 47 33.77 -14.44 -9.38
C ARG A 47 34.88 -15.11 -8.58
N ASN A 48 34.91 -16.44 -8.59
CA ASN A 48 35.96 -17.25 -7.95
C ASN A 48 36.70 -18.07 -9.02
N GLY A 49 37.97 -17.76 -9.26
CA GLY A 49 38.85 -18.56 -10.13
C GLY A 49 38.38 -18.71 -11.58
N GLY A 50 37.64 -17.73 -12.12
CA GLY A 50 37.08 -17.79 -13.48
C GLY A 50 35.67 -18.36 -13.59
N ALA A 51 35.13 -18.96 -12.53
CA ALA A 51 33.75 -19.40 -12.45
C ALA A 51 32.88 -18.34 -11.73
N LEU A 52 31.65 -18.16 -12.21
CA LEU A 52 30.64 -17.35 -11.53
C LEU A 52 29.82 -18.24 -10.60
N SER A 53 29.71 -17.82 -9.35
CA SER A 53 28.90 -18.52 -8.34
C SER A 53 27.91 -17.55 -7.72
N ARG A 54 26.67 -18.03 -7.49
CA ARG A 54 25.66 -17.26 -6.76
C ARG A 54 26.07 -17.19 -5.29
N VAL A 55 26.08 -15.99 -4.71
CA VAL A 55 26.29 -15.84 -3.27
C VAL A 55 25.00 -16.28 -2.57
N GLN A 56 25.02 -17.43 -1.89
CA GLN A 56 23.89 -17.90 -1.07
C GLN A 56 23.91 -17.16 0.28
N GLY A 57 22.82 -16.46 0.60
CA GLY A 57 22.51 -16.06 1.98
C GLY A 57 22.09 -17.27 2.82
N SER A 58 22.41 -17.25 4.10
CA SER A 58 22.37 -18.39 5.02
C SER A 58 21.03 -19.16 5.11
N ALA A 59 21.16 -20.47 4.84
CA ALA A 59 20.46 -21.67 5.31
C ALA A 59 18.98 -21.65 5.81
N CYS A 60 18.14 -22.42 5.11
CA CYS A 60 17.02 -23.17 5.71
C CYS A 60 17.52 -24.58 6.13
N VAL A 61 17.23 -24.99 7.36
CA VAL A 61 17.45 -26.36 7.86
C VAL A 61 16.29 -27.25 7.44
N ALA A 62 16.60 -28.41 6.85
CA ALA A 62 15.63 -29.44 6.50
C ALA A 62 15.43 -30.42 7.66
N GLY A 63 14.18 -30.65 8.05
CA GLY A 63 13.70 -31.83 8.79
C GLY A 63 12.34 -32.20 8.21
N GLY A 64 11.92 -33.44 8.00
CA GLY A 64 12.26 -34.72 8.60
C GLY A 64 10.94 -35.50 8.66
N VAL A 65 10.83 -36.58 7.90
CA VAL A 65 9.61 -37.39 7.74
C VAL A 65 9.26 -38.12 9.04
N ARG A 66 7.97 -38.12 9.45
CA ARG A 66 7.41 -39.15 10.36
C ARG A 66 6.01 -39.60 9.91
N LEU A 67 5.80 -40.91 10.03
CA LEU A 67 4.56 -41.64 9.75
C LEU A 67 3.61 -41.69 10.96
N ALA A 68 2.31 -41.61 10.64
CA ALA A 68 1.07 -42.08 11.29
C ALA A 68 0.98 -42.29 12.82
N GLY A 69 -0.06 -41.69 13.41
CA GLY A 69 -0.68 -42.07 14.69
C GLY A 69 -1.95 -41.26 14.96
N LEU A 70 -3.09 -41.94 15.09
CA LEU A 70 -4.43 -41.41 15.36
C LEU A 70 -4.56 -40.76 16.75
N ALA A 71 -5.09 -39.52 16.83
CA ALA A 71 -5.82 -38.98 17.99
C ALA A 71 -6.56 -37.66 17.65
N SER A 72 -7.66 -37.41 18.38
CA SER A 72 -8.70 -36.36 18.26
C SER A 72 -8.26 -34.88 18.18
N PRO A 73 -9.15 -33.94 17.76
CA PRO A 73 -8.79 -32.57 17.43
C PRO A 73 -8.71 -31.71 18.68
N VAL A 74 -7.48 -31.37 19.07
CA VAL A 74 -7.21 -30.20 19.92
C VAL A 74 -6.78 -29.08 18.98
N ALA A 75 -7.46 -27.94 19.05
CA ALA A 75 -7.11 -26.75 18.27
C ALA A 75 -5.63 -26.41 18.46
N PRO A 76 -4.85 -26.19 17.38
CA PRO A 76 -3.45 -25.87 17.51
C PRO A 76 -3.29 -24.49 18.17
N PRO A 77 -2.29 -24.31 19.04
CA PRO A 77 -1.97 -22.99 19.54
C PRO A 77 -1.54 -22.11 18.36
N LEU A 78 -2.03 -20.87 18.34
CA LEU A 78 -1.54 -19.81 17.47
C LEU A 78 -0.02 -19.71 17.64
N LEU A 79 0.70 -20.23 16.64
CA LEU A 79 2.13 -20.02 16.50
C LEU A 79 2.34 -18.53 16.20
N LEU A 80 2.68 -17.78 17.24
CA LEU A 80 3.36 -16.50 17.12
C LEU A 80 4.60 -16.73 16.24
N MET A 81 4.57 -16.18 15.03
CA MET A 81 5.76 -16.06 14.21
C MET A 81 6.84 -15.38 15.06
N PRO A 82 8.06 -15.94 15.17
CA PRO A 82 9.14 -15.25 15.84
C PRO A 82 9.33 -13.90 15.15
N GLY A 83 9.36 -12.84 15.96
CA GLY A 83 9.56 -11.49 15.51
C GLY A 83 10.75 -11.43 14.56
N SER A 84 10.55 -10.77 13.44
CA SER A 84 11.58 -10.36 12.51
C SER A 84 12.79 -9.84 13.28
N ASP A 85 13.84 -10.66 13.33
CA ASP A 85 15.13 -10.30 13.89
C ASP A 85 15.62 -9.01 13.23
N ASN A 86 15.76 -7.97 14.06
CA ASN A 86 16.58 -6.78 13.88
C ASN A 86 17.04 -6.51 12.44
N LEU A 87 16.16 -5.86 11.66
CA LEU A 87 16.64 -4.84 10.73
C LEU A 87 17.37 -3.81 11.60
N ALA A 88 18.70 -3.80 11.52
CA ALA A 88 19.53 -2.83 12.21
C ALA A 88 18.90 -1.45 12.03
N ALA A 89 18.60 -0.78 13.16
CA ALA A 89 18.05 0.56 13.16
C ALA A 89 18.90 1.44 12.24
N ASP A 90 18.30 1.85 11.12
CA ASP A 90 18.95 2.74 10.17
C ASP A 90 19.26 4.05 10.94
N PRO A 91 20.51 4.54 10.95
CA PRO A 91 20.87 5.81 11.60
C PRO A 91 20.05 7.03 11.12
N THR A 92 19.20 6.87 10.11
CA THR A 92 18.17 7.85 9.69
C THR A 92 16.97 7.96 10.65
N SER A 93 16.83 7.09 11.65
CA SER A 93 15.65 7.06 12.55
C SER A 93 15.37 8.37 13.30
N GLY A 94 16.41 9.16 13.60
CA GLY A 94 16.27 10.50 14.17
C GLY A 94 15.68 11.54 13.21
N VAL A 95 16.08 11.46 11.93
CA VAL A 95 15.67 12.42 10.89
C VAL A 95 14.15 12.39 10.67
N GLY A 96 13.55 11.20 10.76
CA GLY A 96 12.10 11.04 10.62
C GLY A 96 11.30 11.74 11.72
N ARG A 97 11.74 11.66 12.98
CA ARG A 97 11.00 12.26 14.11
C ARG A 97 11.00 13.78 14.05
N ASP A 98 12.15 14.37 13.72
CA ASP A 98 12.27 15.82 13.57
C ASP A 98 11.44 16.34 12.38
N ALA A 99 11.40 15.58 11.29
CA ALA A 99 10.56 15.91 10.14
C ALA A 99 9.05 15.89 10.49
N VAL A 100 8.58 14.88 11.24
CA VAL A 100 7.18 14.81 11.70
C VAL A 100 6.85 15.94 12.67
N ALA A 101 7.76 16.31 13.57
CA ALA A 101 7.57 17.43 14.48
C ALA A 101 7.45 18.76 13.74
N ARG A 102 8.33 19.02 12.75
CA ARG A 102 8.27 20.21 11.90
C ARG A 102 6.98 20.27 11.08
N PHE A 103 6.52 19.16 10.53
CA PHE A 103 5.23 19.10 9.84
C PHE A 103 4.08 19.47 10.79
N ALA A 104 4.07 18.93 12.01
CA ALA A 104 3.04 19.22 13.00
C ALA A 104 3.02 20.71 13.41
N GLU A 105 4.19 21.31 13.59
CA GLU A 105 4.32 22.74 13.88
C GLU A 105 3.82 23.59 12.70
N SER A 106 4.28 23.30 11.49
CA SER A 106 3.86 23.96 10.25
C SER A 106 2.33 23.95 10.07
N LEU A 107 1.69 22.79 10.27
CA LEU A 107 0.24 22.66 10.15
C LEU A 107 -0.51 23.47 11.22
N GLN A 108 0.08 23.66 12.40
CA GLN A 108 -0.52 24.45 13.48
C GLN A 108 -0.33 25.96 13.30
N THR A 109 0.80 26.37 12.72
CA THR A 109 1.16 27.79 12.52
C THR A 109 0.72 28.33 11.16
N GLY A 110 0.32 27.45 10.23
CA GLY A 110 -0.02 27.81 8.85
C GLY A 110 1.21 28.14 7.99
N GLN A 111 2.41 27.77 8.43
CA GLN A 111 3.63 27.97 7.65
C GLN A 111 3.77 26.87 6.61
N ALA A 112 3.69 27.20 5.32
CA ALA A 112 3.85 26.21 4.26
C ALA A 112 5.25 25.55 4.27
N LEU A 113 5.28 24.23 4.12
CA LEU A 113 6.51 23.46 3.87
C LEU A 113 6.67 23.18 2.38
N SER A 114 7.92 23.10 1.92
CA SER A 114 8.24 22.62 0.58
C SER A 114 8.16 21.09 0.50
N PRO A 115 8.00 20.50 -0.70
CA PRO A 115 8.03 19.04 -0.85
C PRO A 115 9.31 18.37 -0.31
N GLU A 116 10.45 19.04 -0.42
CA GLU A 116 11.75 18.56 0.08
C GLU A 116 11.77 18.52 1.62
N ALA A 117 11.13 19.48 2.29
CA ALA A 117 11.00 19.47 3.74
C ALA A 117 10.12 18.32 4.25
N CYS A 118 9.23 17.80 3.39
CA CYS A 118 8.37 16.65 3.64
C CYS A 118 8.93 15.34 3.07
N GLU A 119 10.13 15.33 2.49
CA GLU A 119 10.71 14.13 1.88
C GLU A 119 10.86 13.00 2.92
N GLY A 120 10.55 11.77 2.51
CA GLY A 120 10.56 10.62 3.41
C GLY A 120 9.35 10.55 4.36
N LEU A 121 8.38 11.47 4.25
CA LEU A 121 7.12 11.41 4.99
C LEU A 121 5.96 10.99 4.09
N VAL A 122 4.99 10.32 4.72
CA VAL A 122 3.65 10.08 4.17
C VAL A 122 2.61 10.46 5.22
N GLY A 123 1.36 10.67 4.79
CA GLY A 123 0.29 10.89 5.75
C GLY A 123 -1.09 10.48 5.32
N ARG A 124 -1.98 10.33 6.29
CA ARG A 124 -3.35 9.88 6.11
C ARG A 124 -4.30 10.75 6.88
N ILE A 125 -5.42 11.10 6.25
CA ILE A 125 -6.52 11.75 6.95
C ILE A 125 -7.49 10.67 7.43
N CYS A 126 -7.76 10.67 8.73
CA CYS A 126 -8.73 9.80 9.36
C CYS A 126 -9.81 10.62 10.06
N ARG A 127 -10.99 10.02 10.19
CA ARG A 127 -12.11 10.55 10.96
C ARG A 127 -12.50 9.56 12.04
N GLY A 128 -12.96 10.06 13.18
CA GLY A 128 -13.38 9.24 14.30
C GLY A 128 -14.10 10.07 15.36
N LYS A 129 -14.84 9.40 16.23
CA LYS A 129 -15.59 10.00 17.35
C LYS A 129 -14.85 9.81 18.67
N VAL A 130 -14.14 8.71 18.82
CA VAL A 130 -13.38 8.35 20.03
C VAL A 130 -11.94 7.98 19.69
N GLU A 131 -11.04 7.95 20.68
CA GLU A 131 -9.62 7.62 20.46
C GLU A 131 -9.40 6.23 19.82
N ASP A 132 -10.30 5.28 20.08
CA ASP A 132 -10.23 3.93 19.52
C ASP A 132 -10.28 3.95 17.97
N ASP A 133 -11.04 4.88 17.40
CA ASP A 133 -11.18 5.05 15.95
C ASP A 133 -9.86 5.46 15.27
N PHE A 134 -8.91 6.00 16.05
CA PHE A 134 -7.59 6.44 15.60
C PHE A 134 -6.47 5.45 15.95
N ARG A 135 -6.80 4.25 16.47
CA ARG A 135 -5.80 3.22 16.77
C ARG A 135 -5.12 2.67 15.52
N ARG A 136 -5.73 2.79 14.35
CA ARG A 136 -5.19 2.30 13.07
C ARG A 136 -5.13 3.42 12.04
N LEU A 137 -4.31 3.23 10.99
CA LEU A 137 -4.17 4.22 9.91
C LEU A 137 -5.48 4.46 9.15
N SER A 138 -6.32 3.44 9.00
CA SER A 138 -7.65 3.53 8.42
C SER A 138 -8.69 2.92 9.35
N PHE A 139 -9.84 3.58 9.43
CA PHE A 139 -11.04 3.04 10.06
C PHE A 139 -11.61 1.86 9.24
N GLY A 140 -12.28 0.93 9.93
CA GLY A 140 -12.99 -0.19 9.32
C GLY A 140 -12.13 -1.42 9.01
N PRO A 141 -12.67 -2.37 8.22
CA PRO A 141 -12.04 -3.68 7.98
C PRO A 141 -10.94 -3.64 6.91
N ALA A 142 -10.61 -2.47 6.36
CA ALA A 142 -9.64 -2.36 5.27
C ALA A 142 -8.24 -2.84 5.71
N ARG A 143 -7.57 -3.60 4.85
CA ARG A 143 -6.24 -4.17 5.10
C ARG A 143 -5.11 -3.18 4.88
N VAL A 144 -5.38 -2.13 4.11
CA VAL A 144 -4.41 -1.09 3.75
C VAL A 144 -4.98 0.30 4.00
N ALA A 145 -4.09 1.26 4.17
CA ALA A 145 -4.40 2.67 4.24
C ALA A 145 -3.80 3.39 3.03
N TRP A 146 -4.62 4.21 2.37
CA TRP A 146 -4.23 5.03 1.24
C TRP A 146 -3.69 6.36 1.75
N VAL A 147 -2.40 6.62 1.52
CA VAL A 147 -1.65 7.71 2.13
C VAL A 147 -1.12 8.66 1.07
N MET A 148 -1.05 9.94 1.41
CA MET A 148 -0.47 10.97 0.55
C MET A 148 1.05 10.99 0.68
N SER A 149 1.70 11.34 -0.43
CA SER A 149 3.14 11.55 -0.51
C SER A 149 3.61 12.86 0.15
N SER A 150 4.92 13.09 0.18
CA SER A 150 5.55 14.37 0.57
C SER A 150 4.97 15.57 -0.18
N VAL A 151 4.66 15.43 -1.47
CA VAL A 151 4.01 16.47 -2.29
C VAL A 151 2.61 16.77 -1.78
N GLY A 152 1.84 15.74 -1.44
CA GLY A 152 0.53 15.89 -0.82
C GLY A 152 0.61 16.61 0.52
N LEU A 153 1.55 16.18 1.38
CA LEU A 153 1.80 16.79 2.68
C LEU A 153 2.19 18.27 2.57
N ALA A 154 3.08 18.64 1.67
CA ALA A 154 3.44 20.03 1.42
C ALA A 154 2.21 20.87 1.04
N ARG A 155 1.34 20.36 0.14
CA ARG A 155 0.08 21.03 -0.22
C ARG A 155 -0.85 21.18 0.99
N VAL A 156 -0.94 20.17 1.85
CA VAL A 156 -1.72 20.25 3.10
C VAL A 156 -1.26 21.41 3.97
N THR A 157 0.05 21.61 4.14
CA THR A 157 0.59 22.72 4.95
C THR A 157 0.43 24.10 4.32
N SER A 158 0.20 24.18 3.00
CA SER A 158 -0.06 25.45 2.32
C SER A 158 -1.49 25.96 2.48
N LEU A 159 -2.40 25.14 3.00
CA LEU A 159 -3.80 25.50 3.20
C LEU A 159 -4.00 26.13 4.57
N THR A 160 -4.62 27.30 4.59
CA THR A 160 -4.89 28.04 5.83
C THR A 160 -6.12 27.52 6.56
N GLN A 161 -7.12 27.01 5.80
CA GLN A 161 -8.34 26.46 6.37
C GLN A 161 -8.30 24.93 6.31
N HIS A 162 -8.43 24.27 7.46
CA HIS A 162 -8.37 22.81 7.51
C HIS A 162 -9.51 22.10 6.78
N VAL A 163 -10.65 22.78 6.55
CA VAL A 163 -11.73 22.22 5.74
C VAL A 163 -11.32 22.05 4.27
N GLU A 164 -10.42 22.91 3.76
CA GLU A 164 -9.87 22.80 2.40
C GLU A 164 -8.97 21.59 2.26
N ILE A 165 -8.32 21.15 3.35
CA ILE A 165 -7.53 19.92 3.37
C ILE A 165 -8.43 18.72 3.07
N LEU A 166 -9.63 18.66 3.64
CA LEU A 166 -10.59 17.58 3.38
C LEU A 166 -11.03 17.57 1.91
N ARG A 167 -11.26 18.75 1.32
CA ARG A 167 -11.55 18.89 -0.12
C ARG A 167 -10.36 18.43 -0.98
N LEU A 168 -9.14 18.82 -0.63
CA LEU A 168 -7.91 18.47 -1.36
C LEU A 168 -7.73 16.96 -1.48
N VAL A 169 -8.05 16.20 -0.43
CA VAL A 169 -7.95 14.73 -0.44
C VAL A 169 -9.22 14.03 -0.94
N GLY A 170 -10.16 14.77 -1.55
CA GLY A 170 -11.34 14.21 -2.20
C GLY A 170 -12.47 13.77 -1.27
N PHE A 171 -12.50 14.24 -0.02
CA PHE A 171 -13.65 13.93 0.84
C PHE A 171 -14.91 14.66 0.36
N ASN A 172 -16.04 13.96 0.42
CA ASN A 172 -17.34 14.58 0.21
C ASN A 172 -17.65 15.53 1.38
N LEU A 173 -17.72 16.84 1.11
CA LEU A 173 -17.89 17.87 2.14
C LEU A 173 -19.25 17.80 2.82
N THR A 174 -20.32 17.42 2.13
CA THR A 174 -21.64 17.20 2.74
C THR A 174 -21.59 16.09 3.78
N HIS A 175 -20.91 14.97 3.46
CA HIS A 175 -20.69 13.88 4.41
C HIS A 175 -19.78 14.28 5.56
N CYS A 176 -18.76 15.12 5.31
CA CYS A 176 -17.91 15.64 6.37
C CYS A 176 -18.67 16.54 7.34
N LYS A 177 -19.51 17.44 6.83
CA LYS A 177 -20.38 18.30 7.65
C LYS A 177 -21.28 17.44 8.55
N ALA A 178 -21.96 16.45 7.98
CA ALA A 178 -22.79 15.52 8.74
C ALA A 178 -21.99 14.77 9.81
N ALA A 179 -20.77 14.32 9.50
CA ALA A 179 -19.89 13.65 10.46
C ALA A 179 -19.46 14.58 11.62
N VAL A 180 -19.11 15.84 11.33
CA VAL A 180 -18.80 16.83 12.38
C VAL A 180 -20.01 17.10 13.26
N MET A 181 -21.21 17.22 12.68
CA MET A 181 -22.45 17.40 13.44
C MET A 181 -22.80 16.19 14.32
N ASP A 182 -22.38 14.99 13.93
CA ASP A 182 -22.46 13.76 14.75
C ASP A 182 -21.32 13.67 15.82
N GLY A 183 -20.50 14.71 15.95
CA GLY A 183 -19.42 14.79 16.93
C GLY A 183 -18.14 14.05 16.50
N GLN A 184 -18.00 13.69 15.23
CA GLN A 184 -16.74 13.17 14.69
C GLN A 184 -15.74 14.30 14.48
N HIS A 185 -14.47 13.96 14.56
CA HIS A 185 -13.36 14.85 14.33
C HIS A 185 -12.35 14.23 13.37
N PHE A 186 -11.53 15.08 12.76
CA PHE A 186 -10.55 14.68 11.75
C PHE A 186 -9.13 14.85 12.27
N ARG A 187 -8.23 13.95 11.87
CA ARG A 187 -6.80 14.02 12.19
C ARG A 187 -5.97 13.66 10.97
N VAL A 188 -4.81 14.30 10.81
CA VAL A 188 -3.76 13.88 9.88
C VAL A 188 -2.75 13.05 10.65
N GLY A 189 -2.54 11.81 10.23
CA GLY A 189 -1.51 10.93 10.74
C GLY A 189 -0.31 11.06 9.84
N VAL A 190 0.86 11.39 10.39
CA VAL A 190 2.10 11.57 9.61
C VAL A 190 3.19 10.68 10.18
N PHE A 191 3.93 10.03 9.29
CA PHE A 191 4.96 9.06 9.64
C PHE A 191 5.98 8.86 8.51
N PRO A 192 7.15 8.27 8.80
CA PRO A 192 8.13 7.94 7.77
C PRO A 192 7.59 6.98 6.70
N SER A 193 8.00 7.17 5.45
CA SER A 193 7.47 6.44 4.28
C SER A 193 7.95 5.00 4.14
N GLY A 194 8.80 4.49 5.04
CA GLY A 194 9.47 3.20 4.90
C GLY A 194 8.55 1.98 4.77
N CYS A 195 7.29 2.09 5.20
CA CYS A 195 6.27 1.03 5.07
C CYS A 195 5.23 1.30 3.97
N ALA A 196 5.37 2.39 3.21
CA ALA A 196 4.46 2.76 2.14
C ALA A 196 5.08 2.46 0.78
N VAL A 197 4.27 1.94 -0.15
CA VAL A 197 4.64 1.74 -1.55
C VAL A 197 3.79 2.62 -2.44
N GLN A 198 4.32 3.08 -3.57
CA GLN A 198 3.53 3.89 -4.50
C GLN A 198 2.29 3.10 -4.93
N ALA A 199 1.13 3.75 -5.03
CA ALA A 199 -0.14 3.14 -5.41
C ALA A 199 -0.22 2.88 -6.93
N SER A 200 0.80 2.24 -7.51
CA SER A 200 0.74 1.70 -8.86
C SER A 200 0.20 0.26 -8.82
N TRP A 201 -0.02 -0.35 -9.98
CA TRP A 201 -0.34 -1.79 -10.03
C TRP A 201 0.76 -2.65 -9.40
N GLU A 202 2.03 -2.32 -9.63
CA GLU A 202 3.17 -3.01 -9.00
C GLU A 202 3.14 -2.85 -7.48
N GLY A 203 2.85 -1.64 -6.98
CA GLY A 203 2.73 -1.39 -5.55
C GLY A 203 1.53 -2.09 -4.91
N VAL A 204 0.38 -2.15 -5.60
CA VAL A 204 -0.78 -2.91 -5.13
C VAL A 204 -0.48 -4.41 -5.06
N VAL A 205 0.23 -4.96 -6.04
CA VAL A 205 0.66 -6.37 -5.98
C VAL A 205 1.64 -6.60 -4.83
N SER A 206 2.61 -5.69 -4.64
CA SER A 206 3.57 -5.75 -3.55
C SER A 206 2.90 -5.72 -2.17
N ILE A 207 1.95 -4.80 -1.95
CA ILE A 207 1.24 -4.69 -0.67
C ILE A 207 0.30 -5.88 -0.43
N VAL A 208 -0.26 -6.48 -1.47
CA VAL A 208 -1.01 -7.74 -1.38
C VAL A 208 -0.10 -8.89 -0.95
N GLU A 209 1.10 -9.00 -1.51
CA GLU A 209 2.09 -10.02 -1.12
C GLU A 209 2.50 -9.86 0.35
N GLN A 210 2.68 -8.62 0.81
CA GLN A 210 3.00 -8.32 2.20
C GLN A 210 1.85 -8.62 3.17
N CYS A 211 0.62 -8.19 2.86
CA CYS A 211 -0.51 -8.26 3.78
C CYS A 211 -1.28 -9.59 3.73
N THR A 212 -1.28 -10.27 2.57
CA THR A 212 -2.08 -11.47 2.30
C THR A 212 -1.34 -12.43 1.35
N PRO A 213 -0.19 -13.00 1.79
CA PRO A 213 0.67 -13.80 0.93
C PRO A 213 -0.01 -15.04 0.33
N THR A 214 -1.02 -15.58 1.01
CA THR A 214 -1.78 -16.77 0.59
C THR A 214 -2.52 -16.59 -0.74
N ILE A 215 -2.96 -15.37 -1.07
CA ILE A 215 -3.68 -15.06 -2.31
C ILE A 215 -2.83 -14.27 -3.32
N ALA A 216 -1.61 -13.87 -2.96
CA ALA A 216 -0.76 -13.00 -3.79
C ALA A 216 -0.57 -13.57 -5.20
N GLN A 217 -0.33 -14.88 -5.32
CA GLN A 217 -0.18 -15.53 -6.62
C GLN A 217 -1.44 -15.41 -7.51
N LYS A 218 -2.65 -15.45 -6.91
CA LYS A 218 -3.92 -15.29 -7.65
C LYS A 218 -4.01 -13.87 -8.21
N VAL A 219 -3.63 -12.86 -7.44
CA VAL A 219 -3.59 -11.46 -7.88
C VAL A 219 -2.54 -11.26 -8.97
N CYS A 220 -1.30 -11.73 -8.78
CA CYS A 220 -0.24 -11.60 -9.78
C CYS A 220 -0.62 -12.22 -11.13
N ARG A 221 -1.30 -13.37 -11.14
CA ARG A 221 -1.75 -14.03 -12.38
C ARG A 221 -2.74 -13.18 -13.18
N ARG A 222 -3.53 -12.33 -12.50
CA ARG A 222 -4.57 -11.47 -13.11
C ARG A 222 -4.10 -10.04 -13.37
N GLU A 223 -2.90 -9.67 -12.93
CA GLU A 223 -2.39 -8.30 -12.99
C GLU A 223 -2.48 -7.68 -14.39
N SER A 224 -2.06 -8.42 -15.44
CA SER A 224 -2.14 -7.91 -16.81
C SER A 224 -3.58 -7.66 -17.28
N GLU A 225 -4.51 -8.54 -16.91
CA GLU A 225 -5.93 -8.39 -17.25
C GLU A 225 -6.55 -7.21 -16.48
N LEU A 226 -6.21 -7.03 -15.20
CA LEU A 226 -6.63 -5.90 -14.37
C LEU A 226 -6.17 -4.55 -14.94
N ARG A 227 -5.00 -4.50 -15.60
CA ARG A 227 -4.52 -3.30 -16.29
C ARG A 227 -5.23 -3.02 -17.61
N LEU A 228 -5.60 -4.08 -18.33
CA LEU A 228 -6.17 -4.00 -19.69
C LEU A 228 -7.68 -3.70 -19.68
N MET A 229 -8.40 -4.20 -18.67
CA MET A 229 -9.85 -4.04 -18.57
C MET A 229 -10.22 -2.95 -17.57
N SER A 230 -11.19 -2.11 -17.94
CA SER A 230 -11.71 -1.09 -17.03
C SER A 230 -12.53 -1.73 -15.89
N PHE A 231 -12.68 -0.97 -14.80
CA PHE A 231 -13.55 -1.36 -13.69
C PHE A 231 -14.94 -1.80 -14.16
N ALA A 232 -15.57 -0.97 -14.99
CA ALA A 232 -16.92 -1.20 -15.51
C ALA A 232 -17.00 -2.48 -16.35
N GLN A 233 -15.97 -2.78 -17.16
CA GLN A 233 -15.94 -4.02 -17.95
C GLN A 233 -15.85 -5.27 -17.06
N ILE A 234 -14.99 -5.24 -16.03
CA ILE A 234 -14.85 -6.36 -15.09
C ILE A 234 -16.15 -6.53 -14.28
N GLN A 235 -16.76 -5.42 -13.84
CA GLN A 235 -18.04 -5.44 -13.12
C GLN A 235 -19.17 -6.01 -13.99
N GLN A 236 -19.24 -5.60 -15.26
CA GLN A 236 -20.20 -6.15 -16.22
C GLN A 236 -20.01 -7.65 -16.40
N GLN A 237 -18.76 -8.13 -16.52
CA GLN A 237 -18.44 -9.55 -16.61
C GLN A 237 -18.82 -10.32 -15.34
N ALA A 238 -18.69 -9.69 -14.17
CA ALA A 238 -19.09 -10.29 -12.89
C ALA A 238 -20.62 -10.46 -12.78
N GLY A 239 -21.40 -9.62 -13.47
CA GLY A 239 -22.86 -9.66 -13.46
C GLY A 239 -23.49 -9.08 -12.19
N PHE A 240 -22.75 -8.30 -11.40
CA PHE A 240 -23.26 -7.61 -10.22
C PHE A 240 -22.45 -6.33 -9.95
N ASP A 241 -23.05 -5.40 -9.18
CA ASP A 241 -22.42 -4.14 -8.81
C ASP A 241 -21.54 -4.29 -7.56
N PHE A 242 -20.25 -3.92 -7.65
CA PHE A 242 -19.29 -4.08 -6.56
C PHE A 242 -19.52 -3.10 -5.42
N THR A 243 -20.01 -1.90 -5.71
CA THR A 243 -20.35 -0.89 -4.69
C THR A 243 -21.47 -1.41 -3.79
N SER A 244 -22.57 -1.87 -4.38
CA SER A 244 -23.69 -2.47 -3.65
C SER A 244 -23.27 -3.67 -2.78
N VAL A 245 -22.40 -4.54 -3.30
CA VAL A 245 -21.87 -5.67 -2.52
C VAL A 245 -21.04 -5.20 -1.33
N LYS A 246 -20.18 -4.18 -1.52
CA LYS A 246 -19.35 -3.64 -0.45
C LYS A 246 -20.16 -2.92 0.62
N ASP A 247 -21.19 -2.17 0.23
CA ASP A 247 -22.09 -1.47 1.15
C ASP A 247 -22.89 -2.46 2.03
N ASN A 248 -23.28 -3.61 1.47
CA ASN A 248 -23.89 -4.71 2.21
C ASN A 248 -22.87 -5.51 3.06
N GLY A 249 -21.58 -5.34 2.77
CA GLY A 249 -20.47 -5.93 3.52
C GLY A 249 -20.42 -7.47 3.46
N PRO A 250 -19.75 -8.10 4.44
CA PRO A 250 -19.53 -9.56 4.47
C PRO A 250 -20.79 -10.42 4.51
N ASN A 251 -21.96 -9.83 4.79
CA ASN A 251 -23.24 -10.53 4.78
C ASN A 251 -23.80 -10.73 3.36
N ASP A 252 -23.30 -10.00 2.35
CA ASP A 252 -23.68 -10.22 0.96
C ASP A 252 -23.04 -11.52 0.45
N PRO A 253 -23.81 -12.48 -0.10
CA PRO A 253 -23.29 -13.75 -0.58
C PRO A 253 -22.35 -13.61 -1.79
N ARG A 254 -22.18 -12.41 -2.36
CA ARG A 254 -21.21 -12.10 -3.42
C ARG A 254 -19.95 -11.40 -2.89
N TYR A 255 -19.91 -11.03 -1.60
CA TYR A 255 -18.75 -10.42 -0.99
C TYR A 255 -17.55 -11.36 -1.06
N VAL A 256 -16.45 -10.90 -1.65
CA VAL A 256 -15.20 -11.66 -1.75
C VAL A 256 -14.27 -11.20 -0.64
N SER A 257 -14.29 -11.94 0.47
CA SER A 257 -13.34 -11.80 1.58
C SER A 257 -12.03 -12.53 1.29
N LEU A 258 -11.03 -12.36 2.16
CA LEU A 258 -9.78 -13.13 2.07
C LEU A 258 -10.03 -14.64 2.08
N SER A 259 -10.76 -15.16 3.07
CA SER A 259 -11.02 -16.60 3.21
C SER A 259 -11.74 -17.17 1.99
N ARG A 260 -12.70 -16.43 1.43
CA ARG A 260 -13.37 -16.84 0.21
C ARG A 260 -12.41 -16.89 -0.98
N LEU A 261 -11.59 -15.86 -1.17
CA LEU A 261 -10.63 -15.84 -2.27
C LEU A 261 -9.56 -16.94 -2.12
N GLU A 262 -9.20 -17.34 -0.90
CA GLU A 262 -8.30 -18.47 -0.64
C GLU A 262 -8.88 -19.79 -1.17
N GLU A 263 -10.20 -19.97 -1.07
CA GLU A 263 -10.93 -21.18 -1.45
C GLU A 263 -11.32 -21.24 -2.94
N THR A 264 -11.44 -20.11 -3.64
CA THR A 264 -11.80 -20.10 -5.07
C THR A 264 -10.59 -20.16 -6.01
N ASP A 265 -10.80 -20.26 -7.33
CA ASP A 265 -9.71 -20.24 -8.31
C ASP A 265 -9.06 -18.86 -8.50
N GLY A 266 -9.73 -17.77 -8.08
CA GLY A 266 -9.28 -16.41 -8.31
C GLY A 266 -9.53 -15.97 -9.75
N THR A 267 -10.80 -15.98 -10.17
CA THR A 267 -11.21 -15.36 -11.44
C THR A 267 -10.89 -13.86 -11.44
N LEU A 268 -10.84 -13.23 -12.62
CA LEU A 268 -10.59 -11.79 -12.72
C LEU A 268 -11.61 -10.97 -11.89
N ALA A 269 -12.89 -11.34 -11.97
CA ALA A 269 -13.96 -10.71 -11.20
C ALA A 269 -13.79 -10.89 -9.69
N GLU A 270 -13.43 -12.11 -9.23
CA GLU A 270 -13.19 -12.39 -7.81
C GLU A 270 -12.00 -11.60 -7.26
N VAL A 271 -10.88 -11.58 -7.99
CA VAL A 271 -9.69 -10.80 -7.61
C VAL A 271 -10.03 -9.32 -7.57
N ARG A 272 -10.77 -8.79 -8.55
CA ARG A 272 -11.15 -7.38 -8.57
C ARG A 272 -12.09 -7.03 -7.41
N ALA A 273 -13.09 -7.87 -7.15
CA ALA A 273 -14.02 -7.69 -6.03
C ALA A 273 -13.28 -7.74 -4.69
N PHE A 274 -12.31 -8.65 -4.51
CA PHE A 274 -11.47 -8.69 -3.33
C PHE A 274 -10.65 -7.41 -3.14
N LEU A 275 -9.96 -6.94 -4.19
CA LEU A 275 -9.19 -5.69 -4.13
C LEU A 275 -10.06 -4.48 -3.80
N TRP A 276 -11.29 -4.44 -4.32
CA TRP A 276 -12.28 -3.41 -4.00
C TRP A 276 -12.73 -3.47 -2.54
N ASN A 277 -13.09 -4.66 -2.06
CA ASN A 277 -13.66 -4.90 -0.73
C ASN A 277 -12.65 -4.70 0.40
N GLU A 278 -11.46 -5.29 0.27
CA GLU A 278 -10.49 -5.46 1.36
C GLU A 278 -9.32 -4.48 1.26
N PHE A 279 -8.96 -4.04 0.05
CA PHE A 279 -7.83 -3.13 -0.21
C PHE A 279 -8.27 -1.72 -0.64
N ASN A 280 -9.58 -1.45 -0.76
CA ASN A 280 -10.12 -0.18 -1.23
C ASN A 280 -9.56 0.24 -2.60
N VAL A 281 -9.24 -0.70 -3.49
CA VAL A 281 -8.84 -0.38 -4.87
C VAL A 281 -10.10 -0.05 -5.67
N THR A 282 -10.51 1.22 -5.64
CA THR A 282 -11.79 1.68 -6.20
C THR A 282 -11.77 1.82 -7.73
N GLU A 283 -12.87 2.26 -8.33
CA GLU A 283 -13.08 2.50 -9.76
C GLU A 283 -12.26 3.68 -10.26
N LEU A 284 -11.86 4.57 -9.35
CA LEU A 284 -10.98 5.71 -9.62
C LEU A 284 -9.51 5.29 -9.74
N PHE A 285 -9.16 4.07 -9.30
CA PHE A 285 -7.81 3.56 -9.40
C PHE A 285 -7.50 3.07 -10.81
N ASP A 286 -6.49 3.67 -11.43
CA ASP A 286 -5.94 3.25 -12.73
C ASP A 286 -4.56 2.60 -12.63
N GLY A 287 -3.97 2.58 -11.44
CA GLY A 287 -2.64 2.06 -11.16
C GLY A 287 -1.49 2.90 -11.70
N SER A 288 -1.71 4.20 -11.93
CA SER A 288 -0.68 5.16 -12.32
C SER A 288 0.12 5.74 -11.15
N GLY A 289 -0.20 5.36 -9.90
CA GLY A 289 0.46 5.89 -8.70
C GLY A 289 0.03 7.29 -8.31
N HIS A 290 -1.09 7.79 -8.83
CA HIS A 290 -1.61 9.13 -8.57
C HIS A 290 -3.11 9.07 -8.29
N ALA A 291 -3.57 9.92 -7.38
CA ALA A 291 -5.01 10.13 -7.18
C ALA A 291 -5.63 10.72 -8.46
N ARG A 292 -6.93 10.49 -8.67
CA ARG A 292 -7.72 11.17 -9.70
C ARG A 292 -8.66 12.17 -9.04
N CYS A 293 -8.70 13.37 -9.60
CA CYS A 293 -9.68 14.39 -9.23
C CYS A 293 -11.06 14.03 -9.83
N GLY A 294 -12.13 14.64 -9.32
CA GLY A 294 -13.50 14.36 -9.76
C GLY A 294 -13.79 14.70 -11.23
N ASP A 295 -12.97 15.57 -11.82
CA ASP A 295 -12.94 15.93 -13.26
C ASP A 295 -12.13 14.94 -14.12
N GLY A 296 -11.46 13.97 -13.48
CA GLY A 296 -10.60 12.98 -14.13
C GLY A 296 -9.13 13.39 -14.23
N ASP A 297 -8.77 14.60 -13.78
CA ASP A 297 -7.39 15.09 -13.82
C ASP A 297 -6.48 14.36 -12.84
N ARG A 298 -5.18 14.38 -13.15
CA ARG A 298 -4.15 13.74 -12.33
C ARG A 298 -3.89 14.56 -11.06
N GLY A 299 -4.20 13.97 -9.92
CA GLY A 299 -3.95 14.52 -8.60
C GLY A 299 -2.53 14.28 -8.09
N VAL A 300 -2.37 14.32 -6.76
CA VAL A 300 -1.08 14.10 -6.11
C VAL A 300 -0.63 12.64 -6.20
N PRO A 301 0.68 12.35 -6.16
CA PRO A 301 1.17 10.99 -6.02
C PRO A 301 0.61 10.35 -4.76
N GLU A 302 0.07 9.14 -4.92
CA GLU A 302 -0.61 8.39 -3.87
C GLU A 302 0.16 7.09 -3.58
N TYR A 303 0.12 6.69 -2.31
CA TYR A 303 0.83 5.54 -1.77
C TYR A 303 -0.14 4.67 -0.96
N VAL A 304 0.24 3.42 -0.74
CA VAL A 304 -0.50 2.48 0.10
C VAL A 304 0.44 1.91 1.17
N ALA A 305 -0.05 1.84 2.40
CA ALA A 305 0.65 1.24 3.53
C ALA A 305 -0.23 0.18 4.20
N PRO A 306 0.34 -0.81 4.92
CA PRO A 306 -0.45 -1.73 5.72
C PRO A 306 -1.30 -0.98 6.74
N ASN A 307 -2.57 -1.34 6.91
CA ASN A 307 -3.43 -0.72 7.92
C ASN A 307 -3.11 -1.33 9.29
N VAL A 308 -2.02 -0.91 9.93
CA VAL A 308 -1.53 -1.44 11.22
C VAL A 308 -1.93 -0.53 12.39
N ASN A 309 -1.64 -0.98 13.61
CA ASN A 309 -1.78 -0.13 14.78
C ASN A 309 -0.76 1.02 14.72
N VAL A 310 -1.20 2.26 14.89
CA VAL A 310 -0.32 3.43 14.76
C VAL A 310 0.76 3.47 15.83
N ALA A 311 0.55 2.81 16.98
CA ALA A 311 1.56 2.66 18.03
C ALA A 311 2.76 1.80 17.60
N GLU A 312 2.60 0.98 16.55
CA GLU A 312 3.66 0.14 15.99
C GLU A 312 4.51 0.89 14.94
N ILE A 313 4.12 2.12 14.58
CA ILE A 313 4.80 2.92 13.57
C ILE A 313 5.72 3.92 14.27
N GLU A 314 7.03 3.70 14.16
CA GLU A 314 8.01 4.60 14.74
C GLU A 314 7.90 6.02 14.15
N GLY A 315 7.89 7.04 15.03
CA GLY A 315 7.80 8.43 14.63
C GLY A 315 6.40 8.88 14.19
N PHE A 316 5.39 8.02 14.27
CA PHE A 316 4.02 8.37 13.94
C PHE A 316 3.45 9.46 14.86
N ARG A 317 2.66 10.38 14.30
CA ARG A 317 1.90 11.37 15.06
C ARG A 317 0.54 11.66 14.44
N TRP A 318 -0.50 11.66 15.27
CA TRP A 318 -1.79 12.28 14.93
C TRP A 318 -1.76 13.78 15.21
N ILE A 319 -2.21 14.57 14.24
CA ILE A 319 -2.34 16.02 14.34
C ILE A 319 -3.81 16.39 14.09
N PRO A 320 -4.50 17.05 15.03
CA PRO A 320 -5.91 17.36 14.89
C PRO A 320 -6.15 18.41 13.79
N LEU A 321 -7.14 18.16 12.94
CA LEU A 321 -7.67 19.15 12.02
C LEU A 321 -8.84 19.86 12.69
N ARG A 322 -8.63 21.15 12.97
CA ARG A 322 -9.67 22.06 13.49
C ARG A 322 -10.68 22.37 12.39
N VAL A 323 -11.77 21.61 12.35
CA VAL A 323 -12.89 21.78 11.40
C VAL A 323 -14.19 21.82 12.18
N SER A 324 -15.06 22.75 11.82
CA SER A 324 -16.38 22.97 12.41
C SER A 324 -17.48 22.90 11.34
N ALA A 325 -18.76 22.84 11.76
CA ALA A 325 -19.89 22.86 10.81
C ALA A 325 -19.96 24.16 9.99
N GLU A 326 -19.56 25.30 10.58
CA GLU A 326 -19.56 26.62 9.93
C GLU A 326 -18.53 26.71 8.80
N ASP A 327 -17.41 26.00 8.92
CA ASP A 327 -16.36 26.01 7.89
C ASP A 327 -16.86 25.45 6.55
N PHE A 328 -17.84 24.53 6.58
CA PHE A 328 -18.44 23.97 5.35
C PHE A 328 -19.40 24.93 4.65
N GLU A 329 -20.01 25.87 5.37
CA GLU A 329 -20.96 26.84 4.80
C GLU A 329 -20.23 27.87 3.95
N LYS A 330 -19.07 28.33 4.44
CA LYS A 330 -18.19 29.27 3.75
C LYS A 330 -17.64 28.73 2.42
N LEU A 331 -17.52 27.41 2.27
CA LEU A 331 -17.05 26.78 1.03
C LEU A 331 -18.15 26.57 -0.02
N THR A 332 -19.42 26.59 0.39
CA THR A 332 -20.56 26.38 -0.51
C THR A 332 -21.10 27.67 -1.12
N GLU A 333 -20.73 28.83 -0.57
CA GLU A 333 -21.03 30.10 -1.21
C GLU A 333 -20.23 30.15 -2.52
N PRO A 334 -20.89 30.16 -3.70
CA PRO A 334 -20.17 30.35 -4.95
C PRO A 334 -19.42 31.66 -4.79
N SER A 335 -18.09 31.62 -4.89
CA SER A 335 -17.26 32.81 -4.88
C SER A 335 -17.91 33.78 -5.84
N GLN A 336 -18.57 34.82 -5.32
CA GLN A 336 -19.12 35.88 -6.12
C GLN A 336 -17.89 36.57 -6.69
N SER A 337 -17.43 36.08 -7.85
CA SER A 337 -16.41 36.72 -8.63
C SER A 337 -17.00 38.08 -8.95
N SER A 338 -16.46 39.10 -8.29
CA SER A 338 -16.63 40.48 -8.68
C SER A 338 -16.18 40.59 -10.14
N GLU A 339 -17.14 40.49 -11.05
CA GLU A 339 -17.01 41.08 -12.38
C GLU A 339 -16.99 42.59 -12.17
N ASP A 340 -15.80 43.14 -11.98
CA ASP A 340 -15.47 44.56 -12.17
C ASP A 340 -14.57 44.69 -13.40
#